data_AF-A0A926MF63-F1
#
_entry.id   AF-A0A926MF63-F1
#
_cell.length_a   1.000
_cell.length_b   1.000
_cell.length_c   1.000
_cell.angle_alpha   90.00
_cell.angle_beta   90.00
_cell.angle_gamma   90.00
#
_symmetry.space_group_name_H-M   'P 1'
#
loop_
_entity.id
_entity.type
_entity.pdbx_description
1 polymer ?
#
loop_
_entity_poly.entity_id
_entity_poly.type
_entity_poly.pdbx_seq_one_letter_code
_entity_poly.pdbx_strand_id
1 'polypeptide(L)' 'MDKLLFLSIVFSAFNVFIIIYAYSLNFFPKKWRKKVDQDSLVGLALIFVTMATMFLWIFYFYFRLF' A
#
# COMPACT_ATOMS: atom_id res chain seq x y z
N MET A 1 -6.18 -19.15 -10.41
CA MET A 1 -5.00 -18.27 -10.39
C MET A 1 -5.29 -16.86 -10.88
N ASP A 2 -6.13 -16.66 -11.90
CA ASP A 2 -6.37 -15.35 -12.50
C ASP A 2 -6.98 -14.32 -11.55
N LYS A 3 -7.95 -14.72 -10.70
CA LYS A 3 -8.54 -13.84 -9.69
C LYS A 3 -7.51 -13.37 -8.65
N LEU A 4 -6.61 -14.27 -8.23
CA LEU A 4 -5.55 -13.95 -7.27
C LEU A 4 -4.47 -13.07 -7.91
N LEU A 5 -4.10 -13.34 -9.17
CA LEU A 5 -3.20 -12.47 -9.95
C LEU A 5 -3.78 -11.06 -10.10
N PHE A 6 -5.04 -10.95 -10.48
CA PHE A 6 -5.72 -9.67 -10.61
C PHE A 6 -5.73 -8.90 -9.28
N LEU A 7 -6.04 -9.59 -8.17
CA LEU A 7 -6.01 -9.00 -6.84
C LEU A 7 -4.61 -8.51 -6.46
N SER A 8 -3.57 -9.31 -6.70
CA SER A 8 -2.17 -8.92 -6.44
C SER A 8 -1.76 -7.68 -7.25
N ILE A 9 -2.18 -7.59 -8.52
CA ILE A 9 -1.90 -6.43 -9.37
C ILE A 9 -2.61 -5.17 -8.84
N VAL A 10 -3.89 -5.27 -8.46
CA VAL A 10 -4.66 -4.14 -7.90
C VAL A 10 -4.01 -3.64 -6.60
N PHE A 11 -3.66 -4.56 -5.69
CA PHE A 11 -2.99 -4.18 -4.44
C PHE A 11 -1.59 -3.60 -4.69
N SER A 12 -0.84 -4.10 -5.67
CA SER A 12 0.43 -3.48 -6.07
C SER A 12 0.26 -2.06 -6.59
N ALA A 13 -0.72 -1.79 -7.44
CA ALA A 13 -1.01 -0.45 -7.93
C ALA A 13 -1.40 0.48 -6.77
N PHE A 14 -2.24 0.00 -5.85
CA PHE A 14 -2.62 0.76 -4.65
C PHE A 14 -1.44 1.02 -3.72
N ASN A 15 -0.53 0.06 -3.55
CA ASN A 15 0.67 0.24 -2.74
C ASN A 15 1.59 1.33 -3.33
N VAL A 16 1.80 1.31 -4.66
CA VAL A 16 2.56 2.35 -5.36
C VAL A 16 1.91 3.72 -5.18
N PHE A 17 0.58 3.80 -5.27
CA PHE A 17 -0.16 5.03 -5.00
C PHE A 17 0.09 5.55 -3.58
N ILE A 18 0.02 4.70 -2.55
CA ILE A 18 0.29 5.12 -1.16
C ILE A 18 1.73 5.57 -0.97
N ILE A 19 2.70 4.92 -1.60
CA ILE A 19 4.11 5.34 -1.57
C ILE A 19 4.25 6.76 -2.15
N ILE A 20 3.68 7.01 -3.34
CA ILE A 20 3.70 8.33 -3.97
C ILE A 20 2.99 9.36 -3.07
N TYR A 21 1.86 8.98 -2.46
CA TYR A 21 1.14 9.83 -1.54
C TYR A 21 1.97 10.18 -0.30
N ALA A 22 2.71 9.22 0.27
CA ALA A 22 3.62 9.46 1.38
C ALA A 22 4.73 10.45 1.03
N TYR A 23 5.28 10.40 -0.19
CA TYR A 23 6.21 11.43 -0.66
C TYR A 23 5.54 12.80 -0.85
N SER A 24 4.30 12.80 -1.34
CA SER A 24 3.52 14.02 -1.54
C SER A 24 3.09 14.70 -0.23
N LEU A 25 3.22 14.00 0.91
CA LEU A 25 2.78 14.49 2.21
C LEU A 25 3.48 15.82 2.57
N ASN A 26 4.70 16.04 2.09
CA ASN A 26 5.47 17.27 2.28
C ASN A 26 4.90 18.51 1.59
N PHE A 27 3.97 18.34 0.65
CA PHE A 27 3.28 19.45 0.01
C PHE A 27 2.12 20.00 0.86
N PHE A 28 1.67 19.27 1.89
CA PHE A 28 0.59 19.73 2.76
C PHE A 28 1.10 20.59 3.93
N PRO A 29 0.39 21.67 4.30
CA PRO A 29 0.77 22.50 5.44
C PRO A 29 0.85 21.69 6.73
N LYS A 30 1.91 21.88 7.53
CA LYS A 30 2.11 21.17 8.81
C LYS A 30 0.91 21.28 9.77
N LYS A 31 0.22 22.44 9.78
CA LYS A 31 -0.99 22.65 10.59
C LYS A 31 -2.12 21.69 10.20
N TRP A 32 -2.25 21.39 8.90
CA TRP A 32 -3.28 20.48 8.40
C TRP A 32 -2.93 19.03 8.71
N ARG A 33 -1.69 18.61 8.47
CA ARG A 33 -1.22 17.24 8.76
C ARG A 33 -1.40 16.86 10.23
N LYS A 34 -1.05 17.79 11.15
CA LYS A 34 -1.24 17.59 12.60
C LYS A 34 -2.70 17.60 13.05
N LYS A 35 -3.59 18.28 12.33
CA LYS A 35 -5.02 18.36 12.72
C LYS A 35 -5.71 17.01 12.58
N VAL A 36 -5.27 16.18 11.64
CA VAL A 36 -5.88 14.89 11.30
C VAL A 36 -4.91 13.71 11.49
N ASP A 37 -3.79 13.93 12.18
CA ASP A 37 -2.71 12.94 12.37
C ASP A 37 -2.30 12.21 11.08
N GLN A 38 -2.26 12.98 9.98
CA GLN A 38 -2.07 12.47 8.63
C GLN A 38 -0.75 11.70 8.48
N ASP A 39 0.32 12.17 9.12
CA ASP A 39 1.63 11.51 9.10
C ASP A 39 1.54 10.06 9.64
N SER A 40 0.83 9.87 10.76
CA SER A 40 0.61 8.55 11.37
C SER A 40 -0.32 7.67 10.55
N LEU A 41 -1.42 8.23 10.04
CA LEU A 41 -2.37 7.49 9.20
C LEU A 41 -1.73 6.98 7.91
N VAL A 42 -0.93 7.82 7.25
CA VAL A 42 -0.22 7.43 6.03
C VAL A 42 0.89 6.43 6.32
N GLY A 43 1.62 6.59 7.42
CA GLY A 43 2.60 5.59 7.86
C GLY A 43 1.97 4.22 8.12
N LEU A 44 0.84 4.17 8.82
CA LEU A 44 0.08 2.93 9.06
C LEU A 44 -0.43 2.33 7.75
N ALA A 45 -1.05 3.13 6.89
CA ALA A 45 -1.55 2.67 5.59
C ALA A 45 -0.42 2.08 4.73
N LEU A 46 0.74 2.75 4.69
CA LEU A 46 1.91 2.28 3.94
C LEU A 46 2.40 0.92 4.45
N ILE A 47 2.54 0.75 5.77
CA ILE A 47 3.02 -0.52 6.37
C ILE A 47 2.04 -1.66 6.07
N PHE A 48 0.75 -1.48 6.38
CA PHE A 48 -0.24 -2.55 6.25
C PHE A 48 -0.51 -2.91 4.79
N VAL A 49 -0.57 -1.94 3.88
CA VAL A 49 -0.80 -2.20 2.45
C VAL A 49 0.44 -2.82 1.79
N THR A 50 1.65 -2.41 2.17
CA THR A 50 2.87 -3.07 1.71
C THR A 50 2.91 -4.53 2.17
N MET A 51 2.60 -4.79 3.44
CA MET A 51 2.53 -6.14 4.00
C MET A 51 1.49 -7.00 3.29
N ALA A 52 0.27 -6.50 3.09
CA ALA A 52 -0.79 -7.21 2.38
C ALA A 52 -0.38 -7.53 0.92
N THR A 53 0.25 -6.57 0.24
CA THR A 53 0.76 -6.77 -1.13
C THR A 53 1.79 -7.89 -1.17
N MET A 54 2.74 -7.93 -0.24
CA MET A 54 3.73 -9.00 -0.17
C MET A 54 3.08 -10.37 0.05
N PHE A 55 2.12 -10.49 0.98
CA PHE A 55 1.41 -11.75 1.21
C PHE A 55 0.63 -12.23 -0.02
N LEU A 56 -0.06 -11.32 -0.73
CA LEU A 56 -0.78 -11.66 -1.96
C LEU A 56 0.15 -12.23 -3.04
N TRP A 57 1.35 -11.66 -3.20
CA TRP A 57 2.35 -12.19 -4.12
C TRP A 57 2.92 -13.53 -3.66
N ILE A 58 3.21 -13.70 -2.37
CA ILE A 58 3.67 -14.98 -1.82
C ILE A 58 2.65 -16.08 -2.10
N PHE A 59 1.36 -15.85 -1.81
CA PHE A 59 0.30 -16.81 -2.10
C PHE A 59 0.19 -17.08 -3.60
N TYR A 60 0.25 -16.04 -4.43
CA TYR A 60 0.21 -16.22 -5.88
C TYR A 60 1.37 -17.08 -6.40
N PHE A 61 2.61 -16.85 -5.95
CA PHE A 61 3.75 -17.66 -6.37
C PHE A 61 3.69 -19.07 -5.81
N TYR A 62 3.26 -19.25 -4.56
CA TYR A 62 3.10 -20.57 -3.95
C TYR A 62 2.14 -21.45 -4.77
N PHE A 63 0.91 -20.99 -5.00
CA PHE A 63 -0.08 -21.75 -5.78
C PHE A 63 0.21 -21.83 -7.29
N ARG A 64 1.18 -21.05 -7.79
CA ARG A 64 1.62 -21.14 -9.19
C ARG A 64 2.70 -22.20 -9.38
N LEU A 65 3.56 -22.38 -8.38
CA LEU A 65 4.71 -23.27 -8.43
C LEU A 65 4.39 -24.69 -7.90
N PHE A 66 3.49 -24.78 -6.93
CA PHE A 66 3.03 -26.02 -6.29
C PHE A 66 1.53 -26.22 -6.54
#